data_AF-A0A3M1NP68-F1
#
_entry.id   AF-A0A3M1NP68-F1
#
_cell.length_a   1.000
_cell.length_b   1.000
_cell.length_c   1.000
_cell.angle_alpha   90.00
_cell.angle_beta   90.00
_cell.angle_gamma   90.00
#
_symmetry.space_group_name_H-M   'P 1'
#
loop_
_entity.id
_entity.type
_entity.pdbx_description
1 polymer ?
#
loop_
_entity_poly.entity_id
_entity_poly.type
_entity_poly.pdbx_seq_one_letter_code
_entity_poly.pdbx_strand_id
1 'polypeptide(L)'
;MSERFPKTYVSAREFVESWDKEIYELTNLDYFIFLMINHLGNQIERSHLFHDPDDSLLALDFESIGTLCFNLGDAFEYYIENKYFNPSTGSLPTSNPPDIDDRFVYHERLKNLQSLAQQDVEKEHILRIELMDYVIFDTLLQFYFEEVGLEFEEGDREINEMAFFIEDAMIEFIRNEGKNLLQRPHDPATDFFERLIEKEEMPSSPDTWEEDKEWFDQENEFEFYESPTVEVEEVVDHFLEECDCNLENFADVVRGVKLFQEFLVEHAGVTDIYQLNEDHFLEFLSVWLVQRFVEEDESHLPGIFQALARFVTWLNSHYSLDYKRVYLHYYDRVKTEVPRVIKALKQYLQECNIFDILYHRDNPDTTQLQGLYEISKIRSRLNKTMDLLDIHGYQTIENVKLPSSAFTKLQNGDFFQATLILTPTGWEILEIEYIYPKVSKRFVY
;
A
#
# COMPACT_ATOMS: atom_id res chain seq x y z
N MET A 1 4.40 22.41 -4.17
CA MET A 1 4.80 23.03 -2.88
C MET A 1 3.60 22.86 -1.97
N SER A 2 3.58 21.78 -1.21
CA SER A 2 2.53 21.43 -0.25
C SER A 2 3.21 20.97 1.03
N GLU A 3 2.59 21.29 2.15
CA GLU A 3 3.17 21.41 3.48
C GLU A 3 3.89 20.14 3.94
N ARG A 4 5.19 20.28 4.27
CA ARG A 4 6.04 19.21 4.80
C ARG A 4 5.82 18.95 6.30
N PHE A 5 4.82 19.58 6.91
CA PHE A 5 4.59 19.52 8.36
C PHE A 5 3.24 18.86 8.66
N PRO A 6 3.18 17.91 9.62
CA PRO A 6 1.90 17.37 10.09
C PRO A 6 1.08 18.49 10.72
N LYS A 7 -0.19 18.63 10.32
CA LYS A 7 -1.10 19.61 10.91
C LYS A 7 -1.58 19.09 12.26
N THR A 8 -1.71 19.99 13.22
CA THR A 8 -2.35 19.70 14.52
C THR A 8 -3.84 19.97 14.36
N TYR A 9 -4.65 18.94 14.55
CA TYR A 9 -6.11 18.98 14.42
C TYR A 9 -6.79 19.42 15.70
N VAL A 10 -6.24 18.96 16.83
CA VAL A 10 -6.68 19.37 18.17
C VAL A 10 -5.43 19.82 18.92
N SER A 11 -5.42 21.07 19.36
CA SER A 11 -4.30 21.61 20.15
C SER A 11 -4.23 20.93 21.52
N ALA A 12 -3.07 20.92 22.18
CA ALA A 12 -2.94 20.33 23.51
C ALA A 12 -3.88 21.03 24.51
N ARG A 13 -4.04 22.35 24.38
CA ARG A 13 -4.99 23.12 25.19
C ARG A 13 -6.45 22.73 24.95
N GLU A 14 -6.86 22.65 23.68
CA GLU A 14 -8.20 22.24 23.30
C GLU A 14 -8.51 20.82 23.74
N PHE A 15 -7.53 19.92 23.64
CA PHE A 15 -7.64 18.57 24.17
C PHE A 15 -7.89 18.59 25.69
N VAL A 16 -7.02 19.24 26.48
CA VAL A 16 -7.18 19.32 27.94
C VAL A 16 -8.53 19.94 28.34
N GLU A 17 -8.95 21.01 27.66
CA GLU A 17 -10.23 21.68 27.94
C GLU A 17 -11.43 20.79 27.60
N SER A 18 -11.33 19.98 26.54
CA SER A 18 -12.42 19.10 26.08
C SER A 18 -12.45 17.75 26.79
N TRP A 19 -11.33 17.31 27.37
CA TRP A 19 -11.19 16.01 28.05
C TRP A 19 -11.69 16.03 29.51
N ASP A 20 -12.15 17.19 30.01
CA ASP A 20 -12.70 17.40 31.36
C ASP A 20 -11.82 16.86 32.51
N LYS A 21 -10.49 16.91 32.33
CA LYS A 21 -9.46 16.52 33.32
C LYS A 21 -8.50 17.69 33.58
N GLU A 22 -8.06 17.87 34.83
CA GLU A 22 -6.99 18.83 35.10
C GLU A 22 -5.64 18.29 34.57
N ILE A 23 -4.70 19.15 34.17
CA ILE A 23 -3.43 18.74 33.51
C ILE A 23 -2.64 17.71 34.35
N TYR A 24 -2.70 17.80 35.69
CA TYR A 24 -2.03 16.86 36.60
C TYR A 24 -2.76 15.51 36.74
N GLU A 25 -3.99 15.40 36.22
CA GLU A 25 -4.80 14.18 36.20
C GLU A 25 -4.61 13.40 34.88
N LEU A 26 -3.97 14.01 33.88
CA LEU A 26 -3.69 13.39 32.59
C LEU A 26 -2.63 12.29 32.73
N THR A 27 -2.91 11.18 32.08
CA THR A 27 -2.14 9.94 32.10
C THR A 27 -1.53 9.65 30.73
N ASN A 28 -0.66 8.65 30.66
CA ASN A 28 -0.11 8.20 29.38
C ASN A 28 -1.19 7.67 28.41
N LEU A 29 -2.34 7.19 28.92
CA LEU A 29 -3.47 6.86 28.07
C LEU A 29 -4.03 8.12 27.42
N ASP A 30 -4.27 9.19 28.18
CA ASP A 30 -4.75 10.48 27.65
C ASP A 30 -3.78 11.05 26.60
N TYR A 31 -2.47 10.97 26.88
CA TYR A 31 -1.45 11.41 25.93
C TYR A 31 -1.40 10.55 24.67
N PHE A 32 -1.59 9.24 24.82
CA PHE A 32 -1.73 8.33 23.68
C PHE A 32 -2.96 8.70 22.82
N ILE A 33 -4.10 9.00 23.44
CA ILE A 33 -5.34 9.37 22.72
C ILE A 33 -5.14 10.69 21.99
N PHE A 34 -4.54 11.70 22.63
CA PHE A 34 -4.21 12.98 22.01
C PHE A 34 -3.35 12.81 20.73
N LEU A 35 -2.32 11.97 20.79
CA LEU A 35 -1.46 11.70 19.65
C LEU A 35 -2.20 10.94 18.55
N MET A 36 -3.03 9.96 18.94
CA MET A 36 -3.85 9.17 18.01
C MET A 36 -4.85 10.05 17.24
N ILE A 37 -5.53 10.98 17.91
CA ILE A 37 -6.46 11.94 17.29
C ILE A 37 -5.76 12.73 16.19
N ASN A 38 -4.59 13.30 16.50
CA ASN A 38 -3.83 14.11 15.56
C ASN A 38 -3.22 13.26 14.42
N HIS A 39 -2.82 12.02 14.70
CA HIS A 39 -2.36 11.09 13.67
C HIS A 39 -3.49 10.76 12.70
N LEU A 40 -4.67 10.37 13.21
CA LEU A 40 -5.84 10.05 12.40
C LEU A 40 -6.28 11.23 11.53
N GLY A 41 -6.32 12.45 12.09
CA GLY A 41 -6.70 13.63 11.32
C GLY A 41 -5.78 13.87 10.12
N ASN A 42 -4.47 13.72 10.31
CA ASN A 42 -3.49 13.83 9.23
C ASN A 42 -3.66 12.72 8.18
N GLN A 43 -3.97 11.50 8.58
CA GLN A 43 -4.18 10.39 7.65
C GLN A 43 -5.46 10.58 6.83
N ILE A 44 -6.55 10.97 7.49
CA ILE A 44 -7.84 11.24 6.83
C ILE A 44 -7.69 12.37 5.81
N GLU A 45 -7.08 13.51 6.18
CA GLU A 45 -6.89 14.62 5.24
C GLU A 45 -6.02 14.23 4.05
N ARG A 46 -4.96 13.43 4.24
CA ARG A 46 -4.07 13.02 3.15
C ARG A 46 -4.65 11.91 2.26
N SER A 47 -5.73 11.28 2.68
CA SER A 47 -6.32 10.16 1.96
C SER A 47 -7.04 10.61 0.70
N HIS A 48 -6.81 9.87 -0.39
CA HIS A 48 -7.44 10.09 -1.69
C HIS A 48 -8.95 9.85 -1.68
N LEU A 49 -9.50 9.22 -0.63
CA LEU A 49 -10.95 9.07 -0.40
C LEU A 49 -11.67 10.43 -0.28
N PHE A 50 -10.95 11.51 0.02
CA PHE A 50 -11.50 12.85 0.26
C PHE A 50 -11.02 13.91 -0.75
N HIS A 51 -10.23 13.51 -1.76
CA HIS A 51 -9.57 14.44 -2.70
C HIS A 51 -10.35 14.71 -3.98
N ASP A 52 -11.49 14.04 -4.22
CA ASP A 52 -12.47 14.42 -5.25
C ASP A 52 -13.74 14.98 -4.56
N PRO A 53 -13.75 16.29 -4.23
CA PRO A 53 -14.82 16.92 -3.43
C PRO A 53 -16.18 17.01 -4.15
N ASP A 54 -16.23 16.71 -5.45
CA ASP A 54 -17.44 16.89 -6.26
C ASP A 54 -18.36 15.65 -6.30
N ASP A 55 -17.93 14.47 -5.83
CA ASP A 55 -18.71 13.21 -5.98
C ASP A 55 -18.79 12.30 -4.73
N SER A 56 -18.05 12.56 -3.63
CA SER A 56 -18.09 11.71 -2.42
C SER A 56 -19.05 12.27 -1.35
N LEU A 57 -20.01 11.46 -0.91
CA LEU A 57 -20.90 11.79 0.22
C LEU A 57 -20.16 11.85 1.56
N LEU A 58 -18.93 11.33 1.62
CA LEU A 58 -18.07 11.27 2.80
C LEU A 58 -17.04 12.41 2.84
N ALA A 59 -17.15 13.44 2.01
CA ALA A 59 -16.23 14.57 2.05
C ALA A 59 -16.36 15.33 3.39
N LEU A 60 -15.26 15.40 4.15
CA LEU A 60 -15.19 16.09 5.43
C LEU A 60 -14.33 17.35 5.30
N ASP A 61 -14.77 18.45 5.91
CA ASP A 61 -13.93 19.62 6.11
C ASP A 61 -13.00 19.45 7.33
N PHE A 62 -12.10 20.39 7.54
CA PHE A 62 -11.09 20.31 8.61
C PHE A 62 -11.71 20.16 10.02
N GLU A 63 -12.80 20.88 10.30
CA GLU A 63 -13.50 20.85 11.59
C GLU A 63 -14.22 19.50 11.79
N SER A 64 -14.84 18.99 10.73
CA SER A 64 -15.48 17.67 10.70
C SER A 64 -14.48 16.52 10.89
N ILE A 65 -13.28 16.62 10.31
CA ILE A 65 -12.19 15.66 10.53
C ILE A 65 -11.76 15.69 12.00
N GLY A 66 -11.53 16.88 12.57
CA GLY A 66 -11.17 17.04 13.98
C GLY A 66 -12.21 16.40 14.92
N THR A 67 -13.50 16.67 14.65
CA THR A 67 -14.63 16.13 15.43
C THR A 67 -14.71 14.61 15.35
N LEU A 68 -14.61 14.04 14.14
CA LEU A 68 -14.61 12.58 13.95
C LEU A 68 -13.44 11.92 14.69
N CYS A 69 -12.23 12.47 14.56
CA CYS A 69 -11.05 11.95 15.24
C CYS A 69 -11.20 12.03 16.75
N PHE A 70 -11.75 13.12 17.28
CA PHE A 70 -12.02 13.28 18.71
C PHE A 70 -13.01 12.22 19.22
N ASN A 71 -14.14 12.02 18.52
CA ASN A 71 -15.13 11.00 18.87
C ASN A 71 -14.55 9.58 18.83
N LEU A 72 -13.69 9.28 17.84
CA LEU A 72 -12.97 8.01 17.77
C LEU A 72 -11.98 7.82 18.93
N GLY A 73 -11.31 8.90 19.33
CA GLY A 73 -10.43 8.94 20.49
C GLY A 73 -11.18 8.62 21.79
N ASP A 74 -12.31 9.28 22.03
CA ASP A 74 -13.16 9.08 23.21
C ASP A 74 -13.74 7.66 23.25
N ALA A 75 -14.31 7.19 22.13
CA ALA A 75 -14.81 5.83 22.02
C ALA A 75 -13.73 4.77 22.27
N PHE A 76 -12.50 5.02 21.81
CA PHE A 76 -11.37 4.12 22.05
C PHE A 76 -10.89 4.15 23.50
N GLU A 77 -10.83 5.32 24.14
CA GLU A 77 -10.53 5.43 25.57
C GLU A 77 -11.56 4.64 26.38
N TYR A 78 -12.85 4.88 26.15
CA TYR A 78 -13.95 4.17 26.80
C TYR A 78 -13.87 2.65 26.59
N TYR A 79 -13.56 2.20 25.37
CA TYR A 79 -13.35 0.79 25.06
C TYR A 79 -12.20 0.18 25.88
N ILE A 80 -11.04 0.84 25.89
CA ILE A 80 -9.88 0.39 26.65
C ILE A 80 -10.19 0.34 28.15
N GLU A 81 -10.79 1.40 28.67
CA GLU A 81 -11.14 1.50 30.08
C GLU A 81 -12.11 0.42 30.52
N ASN A 82 -13.19 0.20 29.78
CA ASN A 82 -14.18 -0.81 30.17
C ASN A 82 -13.69 -2.23 30.01
N LYS A 83 -12.89 -2.50 28.98
CA LYS A 83 -12.45 -3.86 28.68
C LYS A 83 -11.27 -4.30 29.53
N TYR A 84 -10.32 -3.41 29.75
CA TYR A 84 -9.05 -3.75 30.40
C TYR A 84 -8.94 -3.20 31.82
N PHE A 85 -9.66 -2.12 32.16
CA PHE A 85 -9.49 -1.41 33.44
C PHE A 85 -10.74 -1.43 34.35
N ASN A 86 -11.93 -1.80 33.86
CA ASN A 86 -13.13 -1.92 34.70
C ASN A 86 -13.34 -3.38 35.17
N PRO A 87 -13.31 -3.66 36.49
CA PRO A 87 -13.42 -5.04 37.01
C PRO A 87 -14.83 -5.65 36.93
N SER A 88 -15.86 -4.89 36.50
CA SER A 88 -17.26 -5.26 36.71
C SER A 88 -18.03 -5.79 35.48
N THR A 89 -17.49 -5.74 34.26
CA THR A 89 -18.25 -6.05 33.02
C THR A 89 -17.72 -7.22 32.17
N GLY A 90 -16.74 -7.98 32.66
CA GLY A 90 -16.03 -9.00 31.87
C GLY A 90 -16.19 -10.47 32.29
N SER A 91 -17.27 -10.88 32.96
CA SER A 91 -17.53 -12.31 33.21
C SER A 91 -18.71 -12.86 32.40
N LEU A 92 -18.38 -13.69 31.40
CA LEU A 92 -19.25 -14.80 30.99
C LEU A 92 -19.68 -15.56 32.26
N PRO A 93 -20.95 -15.92 32.43
CA PRO A 93 -21.47 -16.45 33.68
C PRO A 93 -20.92 -17.86 33.91
N THR A 94 -19.82 -17.98 34.64
CA THR A 94 -19.42 -19.24 35.25
C THR A 94 -19.51 -19.10 36.77
N SER A 95 -20.39 -19.93 37.32
CA SER A 95 -20.76 -20.02 38.72
C SER A 95 -19.57 -20.43 39.60
N ASN A 96 -19.07 -19.49 40.39
CA ASN A 96 -18.61 -19.58 41.80
C ASN A 96 -17.41 -18.66 42.03
N PRO A 97 -17.40 -17.84 43.10
CA PRO A 97 -16.28 -16.97 43.41
C PRO A 97 -15.19 -17.76 44.14
N PRO A 98 -13.93 -17.34 44.01
CA PRO A 98 -13.26 -16.97 45.25
C PRO A 98 -12.35 -15.74 45.13
N ASP A 99 -12.15 -15.11 46.28
CA ASP A 99 -11.10 -14.14 46.64
C ASP A 99 -9.80 -14.32 45.87
N ILE A 100 -9.60 -13.55 44.79
CA ILE A 100 -8.30 -13.39 44.15
C ILE A 100 -7.97 -11.90 44.24
N ASP A 101 -6.90 -11.61 44.97
CA ASP A 101 -6.27 -10.30 45.18
C ASP A 101 -6.31 -9.47 43.89
N ASP A 102 -7.08 -8.36 43.88
CA ASP A 102 -7.38 -7.54 42.69
C ASP A 102 -6.12 -7.14 41.91
N ARG A 103 -4.96 -7.07 42.58
CA ARG A 103 -3.66 -6.76 41.94
C ARG A 103 -3.17 -7.84 40.97
N PHE A 104 -3.53 -9.10 41.20
CA PHE A 104 -3.10 -10.22 40.35
C PHE A 104 -3.89 -10.27 39.04
N VAL A 105 -5.19 -9.97 39.10
CA VAL A 105 -6.08 -9.84 37.92
C VAL A 105 -5.66 -8.64 37.07
N TYR A 106 -5.31 -7.51 37.71
CA TYR A 106 -4.76 -6.34 37.02
C TYR A 106 -3.43 -6.63 36.31
N HIS A 107 -2.51 -7.38 36.91
CA HIS A 107 -1.22 -7.73 36.31
C HIS A 107 -1.36 -8.68 35.10
N GLU A 108 -2.32 -9.60 35.14
CA GLU A 108 -2.60 -10.53 34.03
C GLU A 108 -3.30 -9.82 32.85
N ARG A 109 -4.14 -8.81 33.12
CA ARG A 109 -4.77 -7.96 32.10
C ARG A 109 -3.83 -6.92 31.49
N LEU A 110 -2.93 -6.34 32.30
CA LEU A 110 -1.80 -5.54 31.82
C LEU A 110 -0.87 -6.36 30.92
N LYS A 111 -0.66 -7.65 31.21
CA LYS A 111 0.05 -8.56 30.30
C LYS A 111 -0.67 -8.74 28.96
N ASN A 112 -2.00 -8.72 28.92
CA ASN A 112 -2.75 -8.82 27.67
C ASN A 112 -2.58 -7.56 26.81
N LEU A 113 -2.67 -6.37 27.41
CA LEU A 113 -2.34 -5.07 26.76
C LEU A 113 -0.87 -4.98 26.33
N GLN A 114 0.06 -5.40 27.19
CA GLN A 114 1.49 -5.46 26.85
C GLN A 114 1.80 -6.52 25.79
N SER A 115 1.00 -7.59 25.71
CA SER A 115 1.11 -8.60 24.65
C SER A 115 0.48 -8.17 23.33
N LEU A 116 -0.39 -7.15 23.32
CA LEU A 116 -0.83 -6.45 22.09
C LEU A 116 0.29 -5.55 21.54
N ALA A 117 1.17 -5.04 22.41
CA ALA A 117 2.38 -4.31 22.00
C ALA A 117 3.51 -5.24 21.49
N GLN A 118 3.40 -6.55 21.73
CA GLN A 118 4.28 -7.58 21.17
C GLN A 118 3.59 -8.19 19.93
N GLN A 119 4.36 -8.48 18.87
CA GLN A 119 3.86 -8.90 17.54
C GLN A 119 3.17 -10.28 17.58
N ASP A 120 1.99 -10.37 18.20
CA ASP A 120 1.18 -11.59 18.32
C ASP A 120 -0.01 -11.48 17.35
N VAL A 121 0.15 -12.05 16.15
CA VAL A 121 -0.76 -11.91 14.99
C VAL A 121 -2.22 -12.26 15.33
N GLU A 122 -2.43 -13.26 16.20
CA GLU A 122 -3.78 -13.67 16.62
C GLU A 122 -4.48 -12.60 17.47
N LYS A 123 -3.72 -11.88 18.31
CA LYS A 123 -4.27 -10.83 19.19
C LYS A 123 -4.52 -9.53 18.44
N GLU A 124 -3.69 -9.20 17.46
CA GLU A 124 -3.95 -8.07 16.57
C GLU A 124 -5.25 -8.30 15.78
N HIS A 125 -5.46 -9.50 15.23
CA HIS A 125 -6.69 -9.80 14.50
C HIS A 125 -7.94 -9.68 15.38
N ILE A 126 -7.86 -10.10 16.65
CA ILE A 126 -8.93 -9.91 17.63
C ILE A 126 -9.15 -8.42 17.91
N LEU A 127 -8.09 -7.65 18.14
CA LEU A 127 -8.19 -6.21 18.37
C LEU A 127 -8.82 -5.48 17.18
N ARG A 128 -8.47 -5.87 15.96
CA ARG A 128 -9.03 -5.31 14.72
C ARG A 128 -10.53 -5.51 14.63
N ILE A 129 -11.01 -6.73 14.86
CA ILE A 129 -12.46 -7.02 14.90
C ILE A 129 -13.14 -6.19 15.98
N GLU A 130 -12.53 -6.10 17.17
CA GLU A 130 -13.12 -5.39 18.30
C GLU A 130 -13.11 -3.87 18.12
N LEU A 131 -12.09 -3.32 17.47
CA LEU A 131 -12.06 -1.92 17.06
C LEU A 131 -13.17 -1.62 16.07
N MET A 132 -13.34 -2.46 15.05
CA MET A 132 -14.42 -2.30 14.07
C MET A 132 -15.79 -2.32 14.76
N ASP A 133 -16.04 -3.31 15.61
CA ASP A 133 -17.35 -3.56 16.22
C ASP A 133 -17.71 -2.59 17.34
N TYR A 134 -16.76 -2.18 18.19
CA TYR A 134 -17.05 -1.43 19.42
C TYR A 134 -16.59 0.04 19.40
N VAL A 135 -15.80 0.44 18.40
CA VAL A 135 -15.21 1.78 18.33
C VAL A 135 -15.54 2.43 17.01
N ILE A 136 -15.22 1.80 15.88
CA ILE A 136 -15.17 2.47 14.59
C ILE A 136 -16.55 2.57 13.94
N PHE A 137 -17.31 1.47 13.80
CA PHE A 137 -18.61 1.50 13.13
C PHE A 137 -19.63 2.36 13.89
N ASP A 138 -19.77 2.14 15.20
CA ASP A 138 -20.70 2.90 16.03
C ASP A 138 -20.39 4.40 15.97
N THR A 139 -19.12 4.77 16.10
CA THR A 139 -18.70 6.18 16.04
C THR A 139 -18.90 6.80 14.67
N LEU A 140 -18.58 6.07 13.59
CA LEU A 140 -18.77 6.57 12.22
C LEU A 140 -20.24 6.77 11.88
N LEU A 141 -21.09 5.76 12.16
CA LEU A 141 -22.52 5.85 11.89
C LEU A 141 -23.16 6.97 12.71
N GLN A 142 -22.80 7.10 13.98
CA GLN A 142 -23.28 8.19 14.82
C GLN A 142 -22.81 9.55 14.32
N PHE A 143 -21.51 9.71 14.00
CA PHE A 143 -20.96 10.97 13.50
C PHE A 143 -21.65 11.42 12.21
N TYR A 144 -21.79 10.53 11.23
CA TYR A 144 -22.43 10.89 9.97
C TYR A 144 -23.92 11.18 10.17
N PHE A 145 -24.60 10.47 11.08
CA PHE A 145 -26.00 10.72 11.37
C PHE A 145 -26.22 12.05 12.11
N GLU A 146 -25.44 12.34 13.15
CA GLU A 146 -25.65 13.46 14.06
C GLU A 146 -24.99 14.76 13.57
N GLU A 147 -23.76 14.69 13.06
CA GLU A 147 -22.98 15.88 12.66
C GLU A 147 -23.15 16.23 11.18
N VAL A 148 -23.20 15.21 10.31
CA VAL A 148 -23.30 15.41 8.84
C VAL A 148 -24.76 15.33 8.34
N GLY A 149 -25.64 14.64 9.07
CA GLY A 149 -27.04 14.44 8.70
C GLY A 149 -27.28 13.38 7.62
N LEU A 150 -26.37 12.41 7.49
CA LEU A 150 -26.43 11.29 6.56
C LEU A 150 -26.71 9.98 7.30
N GLU A 151 -27.66 9.19 6.78
CA GLU A 151 -28.00 7.88 7.33
C GLU A 151 -27.47 6.80 6.39
N PHE A 152 -26.58 5.94 6.90
CA PHE A 152 -25.98 4.83 6.18
C PHE A 152 -26.54 3.50 6.69
N GLU A 153 -26.72 2.52 5.80
CA GLU A 153 -27.02 1.14 6.19
C GLU A 153 -25.72 0.37 6.49
N GLU A 154 -25.75 -0.65 7.37
CA GLU A 154 -24.60 -1.50 7.76
C GLU A 154 -23.91 -2.27 6.59
N GLY A 155 -24.36 -2.07 5.35
CA GLY A 155 -23.76 -2.63 4.13
C GLY A 155 -23.27 -1.59 3.12
N ASP A 156 -23.31 -0.30 3.46
CA ASP A 156 -22.87 0.74 2.54
C ASP A 156 -21.36 0.59 2.26
N ARG A 157 -20.99 0.58 0.98
CA ARG A 157 -19.61 0.33 0.58
C ARG A 157 -18.68 1.45 1.03
N GLU A 158 -19.15 2.69 0.98
CA GLU A 158 -18.30 3.86 1.25
C GLU A 158 -17.99 3.96 2.75
N ILE A 159 -19.00 3.72 3.61
CA ILE A 159 -18.79 3.73 5.07
C ILE A 159 -17.88 2.57 5.51
N ASN A 160 -17.99 1.41 4.85
CA ASN A 160 -17.11 0.26 5.10
C ASN A 160 -15.66 0.57 4.70
N GLU A 161 -15.44 1.18 3.53
CA GLU A 161 -14.09 1.57 3.09
C GLU A 161 -13.45 2.58 4.04
N MET A 162 -14.23 3.52 4.59
CA MET A 162 -13.79 4.48 5.62
C MET A 162 -13.49 3.81 6.96
N ALA A 163 -14.33 2.87 7.39
CA ALA A 163 -14.11 2.13 8.63
C ALA A 163 -12.81 1.31 8.58
N PHE A 164 -12.56 0.59 7.49
CA PHE A 164 -11.30 -0.14 7.31
C PHE A 164 -10.08 0.78 7.23
N PHE A 165 -10.23 1.98 6.67
CA PHE A 165 -9.14 2.96 6.63
C PHE A 165 -8.78 3.45 8.05
N ILE A 166 -9.79 3.81 8.86
CA ILE A 166 -9.59 4.23 10.24
C ILE A 166 -8.96 3.10 11.07
N GLU A 167 -9.45 1.87 10.90
CA GLU A 167 -8.92 0.68 11.58
C GLU A 167 -7.42 0.50 11.29
N ASP A 168 -7.05 0.51 10.01
CA ASP A 168 -5.66 0.38 9.60
C ASP A 168 -4.78 1.49 10.20
N ALA A 169 -5.25 2.73 10.19
CA ALA A 169 -4.53 3.86 10.76
C ALA A 169 -4.40 3.79 12.30
N MET A 170 -5.45 3.36 13.02
CA MET A 170 -5.40 3.17 14.47
C MET A 170 -4.41 2.06 14.85
N ILE A 171 -4.45 0.93 14.15
CA ILE A 171 -3.54 -0.19 14.39
C ILE A 171 -2.09 0.20 14.09
N GLU A 172 -1.85 0.93 12.98
CA GLU A 172 -0.53 1.45 12.64
C GLU A 172 0.01 2.36 13.75
N PHE A 173 -0.81 3.29 14.24
CA PHE A 173 -0.42 4.20 15.32
C PHE A 173 -0.09 3.43 16.62
N ILE A 174 -0.94 2.48 17.02
CA ILE A 174 -0.70 1.60 18.18
C ILE A 174 0.63 0.85 18.02
N ARG A 175 0.95 0.37 16.81
CA ARG A 175 2.15 -0.42 16.53
C ARG A 175 3.43 0.40 16.60
N ASN A 176 3.40 1.61 16.03
CA ASN A 176 4.61 2.36 15.74
C ASN A 176 4.93 3.41 16.82
N GLU A 177 3.91 4.07 17.36
CA GLU A 177 4.10 5.26 18.20
C GLU A 177 3.55 5.06 19.62
N GLY A 178 2.51 4.24 19.76
CA GLY A 178 1.77 4.12 21.02
C GLY A 178 2.25 3.08 22.04
N LYS A 179 3.10 2.13 21.63
CA LYS A 179 3.47 0.96 22.46
C LYS A 179 4.03 1.33 23.84
N ASN A 180 4.90 2.34 23.90
CA ASN A 180 5.56 2.72 25.15
C ASN A 180 4.58 3.33 26.16
N LEU A 181 3.58 4.08 25.66
CA LEU A 181 2.55 4.73 26.48
C LEU A 181 1.56 3.70 27.03
N LEU A 182 1.16 2.72 26.20
CA LEU A 182 0.25 1.64 26.59
C LEU A 182 0.86 0.62 27.57
N GLN A 183 2.19 0.58 27.72
CA GLN A 183 2.84 -0.26 28.74
C GLN A 183 2.64 0.27 30.17
N ARG A 184 2.42 1.58 30.31
CA ARG A 184 2.22 2.27 31.59
C ARG A 184 1.10 3.31 31.48
N PRO A 185 -0.15 2.88 31.21
CA PRO A 185 -1.23 3.77 30.82
C PRO A 185 -1.66 4.74 31.92
N HIS A 186 -1.44 4.40 33.20
CA HIS A 186 -1.83 5.25 34.34
C HIS A 186 -0.69 6.11 34.89
N ASP A 187 0.53 5.99 34.34
CA ASP A 187 1.61 6.88 34.74
C ASP A 187 1.23 8.32 34.32
N PRO A 188 1.52 9.33 35.16
CA PRO A 188 1.15 10.71 34.87
C PRO A 188 1.89 11.21 33.63
N ALA A 189 1.16 11.88 32.72
CA ALA A 189 1.68 12.48 31.51
C ALA A 189 1.76 14.01 31.58
N THR A 190 1.64 14.57 32.79
CA THR A 190 1.70 16.01 33.08
C THR A 190 2.88 16.69 32.39
N ASP A 191 4.08 16.13 32.54
CA ASP A 191 5.31 16.68 31.92
C ASP A 191 5.26 16.71 30.38
N PHE A 192 4.49 15.81 29.75
CA PHE A 192 4.35 15.80 28.29
C PHE A 192 3.40 16.91 27.82
N PHE A 193 2.25 17.05 28.47
CA PHE A 193 1.27 18.08 28.13
C PHE A 193 1.76 19.49 28.48
N GLU A 194 2.44 19.69 29.60
CA GLU A 194 3.03 20.99 29.97
C GLU A 194 4.02 21.48 28.89
N ARG A 195 4.89 20.58 28.39
CA ARG A 195 5.83 20.92 27.30
C ARG A 195 5.13 21.24 25.98
N LEU A 196 4.00 20.61 25.69
CA LEU A 196 3.23 20.91 24.48
C LEU A 196 2.58 22.28 24.58
N ILE A 197 1.95 22.58 25.71
CA ILE A 197 1.31 23.88 25.97
C ILE A 197 2.35 25.01 25.96
N GLU A 198 3.53 24.80 26.56
CA GLU A 198 4.63 25.78 26.53
C GLU A 198 5.09 26.09 25.10
N LYS A 199 5.10 25.09 24.20
CA LYS A 199 5.44 25.27 22.78
C LYS A 199 4.36 26.03 22.01
N GLU A 200 3.09 25.84 22.36
CA GLU A 200 1.96 26.59 21.80
C GLU A 200 1.97 28.07 22.25
N GLU A 201 2.47 28.35 23.46
CA GLU A 201 2.51 29.70 24.03
C GLU A 201 3.70 30.55 23.54
N MET A 202 4.70 29.95 22.89
CA MET A 202 5.79 30.71 22.28
C MET A 202 5.25 31.47 21.05
N PRO A 203 5.26 32.81 21.03
CA PRO A 203 4.74 33.57 19.89
C PRO A 203 5.63 33.30 18.67
N SER A 204 5.12 32.50 17.74
CA SER A 204 5.76 32.27 16.46
C SER A 204 5.79 33.61 15.72
N SER A 205 6.98 34.21 15.59
CA SER A 205 7.16 35.33 14.66
C SER A 205 6.76 34.86 13.26
N PRO A 206 6.01 35.66 12.49
CA PRO A 206 5.65 35.25 11.14
C PRO A 206 6.91 35.23 10.27
N ASP A 207 7.12 34.10 9.59
CA ASP A 207 8.02 33.88 8.44
C ASP A 207 9.51 33.55 8.60
N THR A 208 10.04 33.30 9.80
CA THR A 208 11.34 32.60 9.89
C THR A 208 11.41 31.72 11.13
N TRP A 209 11.14 30.43 10.97
CA TRP A 209 11.68 29.44 11.89
C TRP A 209 13.17 29.30 11.57
N GLU A 210 14.02 29.98 12.33
CA GLU A 210 15.43 29.60 12.42
C GLU A 210 15.49 28.30 13.26
N GLU A 211 16.16 27.29 12.68
CA GLU A 211 16.44 26.02 13.36
C GLU A 211 17.28 26.28 14.62
N ASP A 212 16.65 26.19 15.80
CA ASP A 212 17.39 26.08 17.06
C ASP A 212 18.10 24.72 17.09
N LYS A 213 19.35 24.74 16.64
CA LYS A 213 20.36 23.67 16.70
C LYS A 213 20.82 23.33 18.12
N GLU A 214 20.05 23.66 19.17
CA GLU A 214 20.44 23.42 20.56
C GLU A 214 19.98 22.05 21.11
N TRP A 215 19.23 21.26 20.33
CA TRP A 215 18.89 19.87 20.69
C TRP A 215 20.00 18.85 20.38
N PHE A 216 21.10 19.25 19.74
CA PHE A 216 22.14 18.33 19.26
C PHE A 216 23.54 18.48 19.90
N ASP A 217 23.74 19.40 20.84
CA ASP A 217 25.04 19.63 21.50
C ASP A 217 25.15 18.97 22.88
N GLN A 218 24.76 17.70 22.98
CA GLN A 218 25.35 16.79 23.95
C GLN A 218 26.00 15.63 23.20
N GLU A 219 27.21 15.90 22.69
CA GLU A 219 28.17 14.86 22.31
C GLU A 219 28.43 13.95 23.52
N ASN A 220 27.73 12.82 23.58
CA ASN A 220 28.31 11.47 23.71
C ASN A 220 27.18 10.42 23.71
N GLU A 221 27.22 9.54 22.70
CA GLU A 221 26.50 8.26 22.56
C GLU A 221 24.99 8.29 22.23
N PHE A 222 24.57 9.08 21.24
CA PHE A 222 23.49 8.63 20.37
C PHE A 222 24.12 8.04 19.11
N GLU A 223 24.18 6.71 19.06
CA GLU A 223 24.24 5.99 17.79
C GLU A 223 23.16 6.61 16.89
N PHE A 224 23.55 7.09 15.71
CA PHE A 224 22.62 7.31 14.62
C PHE A 224 21.75 6.05 14.56
N TYR A 225 20.46 6.15 14.89
CA TYR A 225 19.51 5.16 14.43
C TYR A 225 19.47 5.33 12.91
N GLU A 226 20.43 4.71 12.23
CA GLU A 226 20.22 4.23 10.87
C GLU A 226 18.95 3.39 10.97
N SER A 227 17.89 3.80 10.27
CA SER A 227 16.79 2.88 9.99
C SER A 227 17.45 1.58 9.53
N PRO A 228 17.21 0.44 10.20
CA PRO A 228 17.93 -0.78 9.85
C PRO A 228 17.69 -1.04 8.37
N THR A 229 18.74 -0.88 7.57
CA THR A 229 18.70 -1.23 6.15
C THR A 229 18.57 -2.74 6.12
N VAL A 230 17.44 -3.25 5.66
CA VAL A 230 17.27 -4.69 5.49
C VAL A 230 17.38 -4.98 4.02
N GLU A 231 18.44 -5.70 3.65
CA GLU A 231 18.72 -6.03 2.26
C GLU A 231 17.58 -6.88 1.68
N VAL A 232 17.16 -6.57 0.45
CA VAL A 232 16.07 -7.31 -0.23
C VAL A 232 16.39 -8.80 -0.29
N GLU A 233 17.66 -9.16 -0.51
CA GLU A 233 18.12 -10.54 -0.54
C GLU A 233 17.90 -11.27 0.80
N GLU A 234 18.21 -10.62 1.93
CA GLU A 234 18.00 -11.18 3.27
C GLU A 234 16.52 -11.38 3.57
N VAL A 235 15.68 -10.42 3.19
CA VAL A 235 14.22 -10.51 3.34
C VAL A 235 13.66 -11.70 2.57
N VAL A 236 14.11 -11.88 1.33
CA VAL A 236 13.65 -12.97 0.47
C VAL A 236 14.14 -14.32 0.98
N ASP A 237 15.39 -14.42 1.43
CA ASP A 237 15.90 -15.67 2.01
C ASP A 237 15.13 -16.03 3.29
N HIS A 238 14.87 -15.05 4.16
CA HIS A 238 14.05 -15.26 5.37
C HIS A 238 12.64 -15.75 5.03
N PHE A 239 11.98 -15.16 4.02
CA PHE A 239 10.67 -15.63 3.57
C PHE A 239 10.70 -17.09 3.09
N LEU A 240 11.75 -17.48 2.38
CA LEU A 240 11.88 -18.84 1.84
C LEU A 240 12.23 -19.87 2.92
N GLU A 241 12.93 -19.46 3.98
CA GLU A 241 13.21 -20.29 5.15
C GLU A 241 11.95 -20.56 5.99
N GLU A 242 11.08 -19.57 6.15
CA GLU A 242 9.81 -19.73 6.87
C GLU A 242 8.70 -20.39 6.04
N CYS A 243 8.80 -20.34 4.71
CA CYS A 243 7.84 -21.02 3.85
C CYS A 243 7.91 -22.53 4.05
N ASP A 244 6.86 -23.09 4.67
CA ASP A 244 6.75 -24.51 4.99
C ASP A 244 6.98 -25.39 3.75
N CYS A 245 7.96 -26.30 3.84
CA CYS A 245 8.42 -27.15 2.74
C CYS A 245 7.41 -28.22 2.30
N ASN A 246 6.22 -28.27 2.93
CA ASN A 246 5.12 -29.19 2.61
C ASN A 246 4.12 -28.66 1.55
N LEU A 247 4.39 -27.50 0.96
CA LEU A 247 3.55 -26.95 -0.10
C LEU A 247 3.74 -27.71 -1.42
N GLU A 248 2.63 -28.19 -2.02
CA GLU A 248 2.64 -28.89 -3.33
C GLU A 248 3.30 -28.07 -4.46
N ASN A 249 3.41 -26.74 -4.30
CA ASN A 249 3.98 -25.80 -5.28
C ASN A 249 5.20 -25.01 -4.74
N PHE A 250 5.94 -25.54 -3.75
CA PHE A 250 7.08 -24.82 -3.15
C PHE A 250 8.11 -24.34 -4.19
N ALA A 251 8.36 -25.13 -5.24
CA ALA A 251 9.28 -24.76 -6.32
C ALA A 251 8.83 -23.51 -7.10
N ASP A 252 7.54 -23.36 -7.36
CA ASP A 252 7.01 -22.16 -8.03
C ASP A 252 7.02 -20.94 -7.09
N VAL A 253 6.88 -21.16 -5.77
CA VAL A 253 7.01 -20.09 -4.77
C VAL A 253 8.44 -19.56 -4.73
N VAL A 254 9.43 -20.45 -4.59
CA VAL A 254 10.86 -20.09 -4.61
C VAL A 254 11.19 -19.33 -5.88
N ARG A 255 10.77 -19.87 -7.05
CA ARG A 255 11.02 -19.23 -8.34
C ARG A 255 10.38 -17.85 -8.44
N GLY A 256 9.10 -17.72 -8.07
CA GLY A 256 8.39 -16.45 -8.19
C GLY A 256 9.00 -15.33 -7.36
N VAL A 257 9.38 -15.63 -6.12
CA VAL A 257 9.99 -14.62 -5.25
C VAL A 257 11.44 -14.33 -5.63
N LYS A 258 12.22 -15.33 -6.06
CA LYS A 258 13.59 -15.10 -6.58
C LYS A 258 13.61 -14.27 -7.86
N LEU A 259 12.64 -14.47 -8.75
CA LEU A 259 12.47 -13.60 -9.94
C LEU A 259 12.15 -12.15 -9.54
N PHE A 260 11.33 -11.96 -8.51
CA PHE A 260 11.02 -10.62 -8.00
C PHE A 260 12.23 -9.98 -7.32
N GLN A 261 13.02 -10.75 -6.57
CA GLN A 261 14.30 -10.31 -6.01
C GLN A 261 15.25 -9.84 -7.11
N GLU A 262 15.43 -10.65 -8.17
CA GLU A 262 16.28 -10.31 -9.33
C GLU A 262 15.83 -9.01 -9.98
N PHE A 263 14.52 -8.82 -10.17
CA PHE A 263 13.98 -7.56 -10.66
C PHE A 263 14.29 -6.38 -9.74
N LEU A 264 14.02 -6.49 -8.44
CA LEU A 264 14.22 -5.39 -7.48
C LEU A 264 15.69 -4.96 -7.45
N VAL A 265 16.62 -5.91 -7.34
CA VAL A 265 18.04 -5.63 -7.18
C VAL A 265 18.69 -5.23 -8.51
N GLU A 266 18.51 -6.03 -9.56
CA GLU A 266 19.26 -5.84 -10.81
C GLU A 266 18.63 -4.82 -11.75
N HIS A 267 17.30 -4.65 -11.72
CA HIS A 267 16.57 -3.79 -12.64
C HIS A 267 16.12 -2.48 -12.00
N ALA A 268 15.43 -2.56 -10.86
CA ALA A 268 14.90 -1.38 -10.18
C ALA A 268 15.94 -0.67 -9.29
N GLY A 269 17.06 -1.31 -8.98
CA GLY A 269 18.12 -0.77 -8.11
C GLY A 269 17.69 -0.62 -6.66
N VAL A 270 16.70 -1.41 -6.24
CA VAL A 270 16.15 -1.48 -4.88
C VAL A 270 17.00 -2.45 -4.08
N THR A 271 17.85 -1.91 -3.21
CA THR A 271 18.72 -2.72 -2.32
C THR A 271 18.12 -2.87 -0.93
N ASP A 272 17.27 -1.95 -0.51
CA ASP A 272 16.57 -1.96 0.79
C ASP A 272 15.08 -2.24 0.58
N ILE A 273 14.53 -3.19 1.33
CA ILE A 273 13.10 -3.55 1.23
C ILE A 273 12.16 -2.36 1.48
N TYR A 274 12.58 -1.38 2.29
CA TYR A 274 11.78 -0.19 2.56
C TYR A 274 11.74 0.80 1.39
N GLN A 275 12.58 0.62 0.36
CA GLN A 275 12.50 1.37 -0.90
C GLN A 275 11.46 0.79 -1.87
N LEU A 276 10.90 -0.38 -1.55
CA LEU A 276 9.81 -0.97 -2.33
C LEU A 276 8.63 0.00 -2.40
N ASN A 277 7.96 0.07 -3.55
CA ASN A 277 6.79 0.91 -3.75
C ASN A 277 5.79 0.23 -4.69
N GLU A 278 4.64 0.86 -4.92
CA GLU A 278 3.55 0.33 -5.73
C GLU A 278 3.95 0.10 -7.20
N ASP A 279 4.73 1.00 -7.77
CA ASP A 279 5.14 0.98 -9.17
C ASP A 279 6.02 -0.23 -9.46
N HIS A 280 6.89 -0.63 -8.52
CA HIS A 280 7.72 -1.84 -8.65
C HIS A 280 6.90 -3.11 -8.88
N PHE A 281 5.74 -3.24 -8.24
CA PHE A 281 4.87 -4.40 -8.45
C PHE A 281 4.28 -4.40 -9.86
N LEU A 282 3.75 -3.26 -10.31
CA LEU A 282 3.14 -3.19 -11.63
C LEU A 282 4.18 -3.34 -12.75
N GLU A 283 5.36 -2.74 -12.60
CA GLU A 283 6.46 -2.87 -13.56
C GLU A 283 6.95 -4.31 -13.67
N PHE A 284 7.21 -4.96 -12.53
CA PHE A 284 7.58 -6.37 -12.49
C PHE A 284 6.56 -7.23 -13.25
N LEU A 285 5.28 -7.06 -12.92
CA LEU A 285 4.20 -7.89 -13.45
C LEU A 285 3.96 -7.63 -14.95
N SER A 286 4.05 -6.37 -15.41
CA SER A 286 3.60 -5.97 -16.75
C SER A 286 4.72 -5.82 -17.78
N VAL A 287 5.98 -5.63 -17.36
CA VAL A 287 7.14 -5.47 -18.25
C VAL A 287 8.12 -6.61 -18.05
N TRP A 288 8.64 -6.78 -16.84
CA TRP A 288 9.76 -7.68 -16.60
C TRP A 288 9.38 -9.15 -16.77
N LEU A 289 8.23 -9.56 -16.23
CA LEU A 289 7.70 -10.91 -16.46
C LEU A 289 7.46 -11.20 -17.94
N VAL A 290 6.99 -10.22 -18.72
CA VAL A 290 6.79 -10.40 -20.17
C VAL A 290 8.12 -10.72 -20.84
N GLN A 291 9.20 -10.00 -20.48
CA GLN A 291 10.53 -10.21 -21.05
C GLN A 291 11.13 -11.57 -20.67
N ARG A 292 10.95 -12.03 -19.42
CA ARG A 292 11.46 -13.33 -18.97
C ARG A 292 10.69 -14.52 -19.53
N PHE A 293 9.37 -14.42 -19.60
CA PHE A 293 8.52 -15.53 -20.03
C PHE A 293 8.39 -15.69 -21.55
N VAL A 294 9.15 -14.94 -22.34
CA VAL A 294 9.26 -15.19 -23.79
C VAL A 294 9.83 -16.58 -24.07
N GLU A 295 10.85 -16.97 -23.31
CA GLU A 295 11.60 -18.22 -23.51
C GLU A 295 11.12 -19.38 -22.61
N GLU A 296 10.35 -19.08 -21.56
CA GLU A 296 9.90 -20.05 -20.55
C GLU A 296 8.47 -20.53 -20.77
N ASP A 297 8.00 -21.57 -20.06
CA ASP A 297 6.59 -21.99 -20.12
C ASP A 297 5.68 -21.02 -19.34
N GLU A 298 4.60 -20.57 -19.97
CA GLU A 298 3.60 -19.66 -19.38
C GLU A 298 2.77 -20.31 -18.27
N SER A 299 2.76 -21.65 -18.19
CA SER A 299 2.01 -22.41 -17.20
C SER A 299 2.42 -22.08 -15.75
N HIS A 300 3.62 -21.52 -15.56
CA HIS A 300 4.13 -21.11 -14.25
C HIS A 300 3.66 -19.72 -13.79
N LEU A 301 3.11 -18.87 -14.67
CA LEU A 301 2.67 -17.51 -14.32
C LEU A 301 1.67 -17.47 -13.15
N PRO A 302 0.64 -18.34 -13.08
CA PRO A 302 -0.26 -18.38 -11.94
C PRO A 302 0.47 -18.68 -10.62
N GLY A 303 1.48 -19.55 -10.66
CA GLY A 303 2.32 -19.89 -9.50
C GLY A 303 3.12 -18.68 -9.01
N ILE A 304 3.67 -17.88 -9.92
CA ILE A 304 4.38 -16.64 -9.57
C ILE A 304 3.44 -15.62 -8.93
N PHE A 305 2.23 -15.44 -9.47
CA PHE A 305 1.26 -14.54 -8.85
C PHE A 305 0.88 -15.01 -7.44
N GLN A 306 0.68 -16.31 -7.24
CA GLN A 306 0.42 -16.85 -5.90
C GLN A 306 1.61 -16.67 -4.95
N ALA A 307 2.84 -16.86 -5.45
CA ALA A 307 4.07 -16.65 -4.69
C ALA A 307 4.17 -15.20 -4.19
N LEU A 308 3.94 -14.24 -5.09
CA LEU A 308 3.95 -12.82 -4.74
C LEU A 308 2.84 -12.42 -3.78
N ALA A 309 1.62 -12.94 -3.97
CA ALA A 309 0.53 -12.68 -3.02
C ALA A 309 0.89 -13.12 -1.60
N ARG A 310 1.57 -14.27 -1.47
CA ARG A 310 2.07 -14.78 -0.18
C ARG A 310 3.20 -13.93 0.36
N PHE A 311 4.17 -13.58 -0.49
CA PHE A 311 5.29 -12.72 -0.11
C PHE A 311 4.81 -11.36 0.39
N VAL A 312 3.89 -10.71 -0.32
CA VAL A 312 3.28 -9.43 0.08
C VAL A 312 2.53 -9.56 1.41
N THR A 313 1.78 -10.64 1.61
CA THR A 313 1.10 -10.89 2.89
C THR A 313 2.10 -11.07 4.02
N TRP A 314 3.21 -11.77 3.76
CA TRP A 314 4.27 -12.03 4.72
C TRP A 314 5.12 -10.77 5.03
N LEU A 315 5.31 -9.88 4.05
CA LEU A 315 5.97 -8.59 4.25
C LEU A 315 5.21 -7.71 5.24
N ASN A 316 3.87 -7.74 5.21
CA ASN A 316 3.07 -7.02 6.19
C ASN A 316 3.30 -7.58 7.61
N SER A 317 3.30 -8.91 7.78
CA SER A 317 3.46 -9.52 9.11
C SER A 317 4.87 -9.37 9.70
N HIS A 318 5.92 -9.30 8.88
CA HIS A 318 7.32 -9.28 9.36
C HIS A 318 7.97 -7.89 9.29
N TYR A 319 7.63 -7.09 8.29
CA TYR A 319 8.25 -5.79 8.02
C TYR A 319 7.27 -4.64 8.05
N SER A 320 5.99 -4.88 8.40
CA SER A 320 4.98 -3.82 8.51
C SER A 320 4.69 -3.11 7.18
N LEU A 321 5.03 -3.75 6.06
CA LEU A 321 4.85 -3.23 4.70
C LEU A 321 3.54 -3.76 4.10
N ASP A 322 2.46 -2.97 4.16
CA ASP A 322 1.16 -3.36 3.59
C ASP A 322 1.02 -2.98 2.11
N TYR A 323 1.38 -3.93 1.25
CA TYR A 323 1.13 -3.84 -0.19
C TYR A 323 -0.04 -4.70 -0.66
N LYS A 324 -0.86 -5.25 0.25
CA LYS A 324 -1.88 -6.24 -0.11
C LYS A 324 -2.94 -5.66 -1.04
N ARG A 325 -3.48 -4.49 -0.70
CA ARG A 325 -4.50 -3.80 -1.51
C ARG A 325 -3.94 -3.41 -2.88
N VAL A 326 -2.74 -2.83 -2.89
CA VAL A 326 -2.00 -2.42 -4.10
C VAL A 326 -1.75 -3.62 -5.02
N TYR A 327 -1.20 -4.71 -4.47
CA TYR A 327 -0.92 -5.93 -5.21
C TYR A 327 -2.18 -6.53 -5.81
N LEU A 328 -3.29 -6.62 -5.06
CA LEU A 328 -4.55 -7.15 -5.55
C LEU A 328 -5.13 -6.30 -6.69
N HIS A 329 -5.06 -4.97 -6.58
CA HIS A 329 -5.48 -4.05 -7.64
C HIS A 329 -4.71 -4.32 -8.95
N TYR A 330 -3.38 -4.44 -8.88
CA TYR A 330 -2.57 -4.74 -10.05
C TYR A 330 -2.76 -6.16 -10.57
N TYR A 331 -2.85 -7.14 -9.67
CA TYR A 331 -3.12 -8.55 -9.99
C TYR A 331 -4.38 -8.68 -10.86
N ASP A 332 -5.48 -8.04 -10.48
CA ASP A 332 -6.73 -8.11 -11.24
C ASP A 332 -6.62 -7.60 -12.67
N ARG A 333 -5.74 -6.61 -12.89
CA ARG A 333 -5.47 -6.03 -14.20
C ARG A 333 -4.50 -6.86 -15.03
N VAL A 334 -3.50 -7.50 -14.41
CA VAL A 334 -2.44 -8.24 -15.13
C VAL A 334 -2.73 -9.72 -15.31
N LYS A 335 -3.54 -10.35 -14.45
CA LYS A 335 -3.74 -11.81 -14.41
C LYS A 335 -4.25 -12.41 -15.72
N THR A 336 -4.94 -11.62 -16.53
CA THR A 336 -5.44 -12.01 -17.86
C THR A 336 -4.61 -11.42 -19.00
N GLU A 337 -4.20 -10.16 -18.85
CA GLU A 337 -3.51 -9.39 -19.89
C GLU A 337 -2.07 -9.89 -20.14
N VAL A 338 -1.31 -10.18 -19.08
CA VAL A 338 0.09 -10.63 -19.19
C VAL A 338 0.20 -12.01 -19.86
N PRO A 339 -0.55 -13.05 -19.44
CA PRO A 339 -0.56 -14.32 -20.16
C PRO A 339 -1.01 -14.16 -21.62
N ARG A 340 -1.97 -13.27 -21.92
CA ARG A 340 -2.45 -13.03 -23.28
C ARG A 340 -1.35 -12.48 -24.19
N VAL A 341 -0.58 -11.48 -23.74
CA VAL A 341 0.49 -10.89 -24.56
C VAL A 341 1.68 -11.82 -24.72
N ILE A 342 2.04 -12.59 -23.67
CA ILE A 342 3.09 -13.61 -23.76
C ILE A 342 2.72 -14.68 -24.80
N LYS A 343 1.45 -15.15 -24.78
CA LYS A 343 0.93 -16.06 -25.81
C LYS A 343 1.03 -15.47 -27.21
N ALA A 344 0.67 -14.19 -27.36
CA ALA A 344 0.74 -13.51 -28.64
C ALA A 344 2.18 -13.43 -29.15
N LEU A 345 3.12 -13.05 -28.28
CA LEU A 345 4.53 -12.92 -28.62
C LEU A 345 5.15 -14.27 -28.98
N LYS A 346 4.92 -15.33 -28.18
CA LYS A 346 5.39 -16.69 -28.51
C LYS A 346 4.85 -17.18 -29.85
N GLN A 347 3.56 -16.97 -30.10
CA GLN A 347 2.94 -17.34 -31.37
C GLN A 347 3.53 -16.57 -32.55
N TYR A 348 3.86 -15.30 -32.36
CA TYR A 348 4.56 -14.50 -33.36
C TYR A 348 5.97 -15.06 -33.62
N LEU A 349 6.77 -15.29 -32.57
CA LEU A 349 8.13 -15.80 -32.68
C LEU A 349 8.21 -17.17 -33.36
N GLN A 350 7.20 -18.03 -33.14
CA GLN A 350 7.09 -19.33 -33.82
C GLN A 350 6.79 -19.22 -35.33
N GLU A 351 6.11 -18.16 -35.74
CA GLU A 351 5.72 -17.92 -37.14
C GLU A 351 6.66 -16.98 -37.88
N CYS A 352 7.53 -16.29 -37.14
CA CYS A 352 8.40 -15.27 -37.67
C CYS A 352 9.45 -15.88 -38.62
N ASN A 353 9.58 -15.29 -39.81
CA ASN A 353 10.60 -15.70 -40.77
C ASN A 353 11.92 -14.97 -40.47
N ILE A 354 12.77 -15.62 -39.68
CA ILE A 354 14.10 -15.09 -39.30
C ILE A 354 14.95 -14.76 -40.54
N PHE A 355 14.82 -15.50 -41.64
CA PHE A 355 15.59 -15.23 -42.85
C PHE A 355 15.20 -13.90 -43.52
N ASP A 356 13.91 -13.54 -43.50
CA ASP A 356 13.45 -12.26 -44.03
C ASP A 356 13.98 -11.10 -43.17
N ILE A 357 13.99 -11.26 -41.85
CA ILE A 357 14.58 -10.27 -40.91
C ILE A 357 16.05 -10.03 -41.24
N LEU A 358 16.84 -11.10 -41.34
CA LEU A 358 18.28 -11.00 -41.63
C LEU A 358 18.54 -10.38 -43.02
N TYR A 359 17.76 -10.77 -44.02
CA TYR A 359 17.90 -10.23 -45.37
C TYR A 359 17.64 -8.72 -45.44
N HIS A 360 16.65 -8.23 -44.69
CA HIS A 360 16.31 -6.82 -44.67
C HIS A 360 17.24 -5.98 -43.78
N ARG A 361 17.70 -6.50 -42.62
CA ARG A 361 18.64 -5.78 -41.74
C ARG A 361 19.94 -5.36 -42.46
N ASP A 362 20.45 -6.21 -43.35
CA ASP A 362 21.71 -5.94 -44.06
C ASP A 362 21.52 -5.14 -45.37
N ASN A 363 20.29 -4.75 -45.72
CA ASN A 363 19.98 -4.09 -46.97
C ASN A 363 19.74 -2.56 -46.78
N PRO A 364 20.71 -1.69 -47.14
CA PRO A 364 20.61 -0.25 -46.95
C PRO A 364 19.53 0.43 -47.79
N ASP A 365 18.98 -0.26 -48.81
CA ASP A 365 17.93 0.28 -49.68
C ASP A 365 16.51 0.14 -49.07
N THR A 366 16.39 -0.48 -47.89
CA THR A 366 15.08 -0.70 -47.24
C THR A 366 14.77 0.38 -46.21
N THR A 367 13.61 1.02 -46.34
CA THR A 367 13.13 1.98 -45.33
C THR A 367 12.57 1.20 -44.14
N GLN A 368 13.24 1.32 -43.00
CA GLN A 368 12.87 0.67 -41.75
C GLN A 368 12.64 1.72 -40.65
N LEU A 369 11.68 1.44 -39.77
CA LEU A 369 11.42 2.24 -38.57
C LEU A 369 11.46 1.31 -37.36
N GLN A 370 12.48 1.45 -36.52
CA GLN A 370 12.56 0.75 -35.24
C GLN A 370 12.05 1.69 -34.15
N GLY A 371 11.22 1.17 -33.25
CA GLY A 371 10.70 1.97 -32.16
C GLY A 371 9.68 1.25 -31.32
N LEU A 372 9.04 2.03 -30.45
CA LEU A 372 7.98 1.59 -29.57
C LEU A 372 6.64 2.15 -30.05
N TYR A 373 5.68 1.26 -30.29
CA TYR A 373 4.42 1.59 -30.93
C TYR A 373 3.21 1.15 -30.12
N GLU A 374 2.23 2.03 -29.92
CA GLU A 374 0.93 1.71 -29.31
C GLU A 374 -0.08 1.31 -30.41
N ILE A 375 -0.83 0.21 -30.21
CA ILE A 375 -1.95 -0.15 -31.09
C ILE A 375 -3.11 0.82 -30.85
N SER A 376 -3.14 1.90 -31.60
CA SER A 376 -4.23 2.88 -31.51
C SER A 376 -5.58 2.29 -31.97
N LYS A 377 -5.56 1.46 -33.02
CA LYS A 377 -6.79 0.87 -33.57
C LYS A 377 -6.55 -0.41 -34.37
N ILE A 378 -7.29 -1.47 -34.06
CA ILE A 378 -7.39 -2.67 -34.90
C ILE A 378 -8.40 -2.43 -36.03
N ARG A 379 -7.92 -2.35 -37.28
CA ARG A 379 -8.73 -2.03 -38.47
C ARG A 379 -9.45 -3.26 -39.02
N SER A 380 -8.73 -4.37 -39.19
CA SER A 380 -9.32 -5.61 -39.72
C SER A 380 -8.60 -6.83 -39.17
N ARG A 381 -9.35 -7.70 -38.49
CA ARG A 381 -8.88 -9.02 -38.02
C ARG A 381 -8.68 -10.00 -39.17
N LEU A 382 -9.48 -9.89 -40.23
CA LEU A 382 -9.38 -10.75 -41.42
C LEU A 382 -8.08 -10.45 -42.18
N ASN A 383 -7.79 -9.17 -42.41
CA ASN A 383 -6.61 -8.72 -43.15
C ASN A 383 -5.39 -8.50 -42.25
N LYS A 384 -5.55 -8.66 -40.92
CA LYS A 384 -4.53 -8.46 -39.89
C LYS A 384 -3.84 -7.09 -39.98
N THR A 385 -4.66 -6.04 -40.04
CA THR A 385 -4.21 -4.65 -40.18
C THR A 385 -4.62 -3.80 -38.98
N MET A 386 -3.73 -2.91 -38.57
CA MET A 386 -3.89 -2.01 -37.42
C MET A 386 -3.19 -0.67 -37.63
N ASP A 387 -3.58 0.33 -36.87
CA ASP A 387 -2.92 1.63 -36.83
C ASP A 387 -2.01 1.69 -35.60
N LEU A 388 -0.76 2.05 -35.82
CA LEU A 388 0.27 2.16 -34.79
C LEU A 388 0.58 3.62 -34.51
N LEU A 389 0.69 3.99 -33.23
CA LEU A 389 1.16 5.29 -32.80
C LEU A 389 2.60 5.13 -32.29
N ASP A 390 3.56 5.77 -32.95
CA ASP A 390 4.92 5.91 -32.42
C ASP A 390 4.90 6.75 -31.15
N ILE A 391 5.37 6.18 -30.05
CA ILE A 391 5.32 6.81 -28.73
C ILE A 391 6.29 7.98 -28.61
N HIS A 392 7.46 7.91 -29.25
CA HIS A 392 8.46 8.96 -29.17
C HIS A 392 8.27 10.00 -30.28
N GLY A 393 7.87 9.54 -31.47
CA GLY A 393 7.63 10.40 -32.63
C GLY A 393 6.25 11.06 -32.66
N TYR A 394 5.29 10.58 -31.84
CA TYR A 394 3.87 10.97 -31.86
C TYR A 394 3.22 10.88 -33.25
N GLN A 395 3.77 10.06 -34.13
CA GLN A 395 3.29 9.87 -35.49
C GLN A 395 2.42 8.62 -35.57
N THR A 396 1.22 8.76 -36.14
CA THR A 396 0.36 7.61 -36.44
C THR A 396 0.71 7.03 -37.81
N ILE A 397 0.98 5.73 -37.85
CA ILE A 397 1.20 4.93 -39.05
C ILE A 397 -0.07 4.08 -39.25
N GLU A 398 -0.83 4.39 -40.29
CA GLU A 398 -2.09 3.71 -40.56
C GLU A 398 -1.90 2.41 -41.36
N ASN A 399 -2.82 1.46 -41.16
CA ASN A 399 -2.92 0.21 -41.92
C ASN A 399 -1.64 -0.65 -41.92
N VAL A 400 -0.89 -0.65 -40.82
CA VAL A 400 0.25 -1.55 -40.62
C VAL A 400 -0.24 -3.00 -40.58
N LYS A 401 0.40 -3.86 -41.36
CA LYS A 401 0.07 -5.27 -41.46
C LYS A 401 0.92 -6.11 -40.50
N LEU A 402 0.31 -7.06 -39.81
CA LEU A 402 1.00 -8.11 -39.06
C LEU A 402 0.52 -9.47 -39.58
N PRO A 403 1.26 -10.13 -40.48
CA PRO A 403 0.82 -11.36 -41.12
C PRO A 403 0.78 -12.59 -40.18
N SER A 404 0.98 -12.45 -38.86
CA SER A 404 0.97 -13.54 -37.88
C SER A 404 -0.42 -13.86 -37.32
N SER A 405 -0.67 -15.11 -36.94
CA SER A 405 -1.89 -15.50 -36.23
C SER A 405 -1.92 -15.00 -34.77
N ALA A 406 -0.79 -14.53 -34.23
CA ALA A 406 -0.69 -13.75 -32.99
C ALA A 406 -1.64 -12.55 -32.98
N PHE A 407 -1.97 -12.00 -34.17
CA PHE A 407 -2.89 -10.88 -34.33
C PHE A 407 -4.24 -11.09 -33.67
N THR A 408 -4.71 -12.33 -33.54
CA THR A 408 -5.99 -12.66 -32.91
C THR A 408 -6.04 -12.36 -31.42
N LYS A 409 -4.88 -12.32 -30.75
CA LYS A 409 -4.75 -12.11 -29.31
C LYS A 409 -4.53 -10.64 -28.93
N LEU A 410 -4.15 -9.80 -29.90
CA LEU A 410 -3.86 -8.39 -29.67
C LEU A 410 -5.11 -7.57 -29.35
N GLN A 411 -4.94 -6.50 -28.59
CA GLN A 411 -5.99 -5.54 -28.23
C GLN A 411 -5.54 -4.10 -28.48
N ASN A 412 -6.50 -3.18 -28.55
CA ASN A 412 -6.17 -1.75 -28.63
C ASN A 412 -5.47 -1.32 -27.34
N GLY A 413 -4.41 -0.52 -27.47
CA GLY A 413 -3.57 -0.05 -26.37
C GLY A 413 -2.42 -0.99 -25.99
N ASP A 414 -2.30 -2.16 -26.60
CA ASP A 414 -1.08 -2.97 -26.47
C ASP A 414 0.11 -2.22 -27.09
N PHE A 415 1.31 -2.45 -26.57
CA PHE A 415 2.54 -1.84 -27.06
C PHE A 415 3.45 -2.85 -27.74
N PHE A 416 4.11 -2.44 -28.81
CA PHE A 416 5.13 -3.21 -29.50
C PHE A 416 6.46 -2.53 -29.44
N GLN A 417 7.47 -3.27 -29.00
CA GLN A 417 8.85 -2.98 -29.36
C GLN A 417 9.13 -3.70 -30.66
N ALA A 418 9.17 -2.98 -31.77
CA ALA A 418 9.13 -3.57 -33.10
C ALA A 418 9.92 -2.78 -34.14
N THR A 419 10.27 -3.49 -35.22
CA THR A 419 10.80 -2.92 -36.45
C THR A 419 9.74 -3.03 -37.54
N LEU A 420 9.42 -1.91 -38.17
CA LEU A 420 8.51 -1.82 -39.31
C LEU A 420 9.31 -1.69 -40.59
N ILE A 421 8.82 -2.28 -41.68
CA ILE A 421 9.39 -2.15 -43.02
C ILE A 421 8.35 -1.62 -44.00
N LEU A 422 8.77 -0.72 -44.89
CA LEU A 422 7.93 -0.27 -45.98
C LEU A 422 7.99 -1.24 -47.16
N THR A 423 6.88 -1.94 -47.42
CA THR A 423 6.72 -2.84 -48.57
C THR A 423 5.95 -2.16 -49.71
N PRO A 424 5.89 -2.73 -50.93
CA PRO A 424 5.04 -2.22 -52.01
C PRO A 424 3.55 -2.17 -51.64
N THR A 425 3.11 -2.94 -50.63
CA THR A 425 1.73 -2.99 -50.15
C THR A 425 1.45 -2.08 -48.95
N GLY A 426 2.48 -1.40 -48.42
CA GLY A 426 2.40 -0.55 -47.24
C GLY A 426 3.34 -1.00 -46.12
N TRP A 427 3.15 -0.42 -44.93
CA TRP A 427 3.92 -0.78 -43.74
C TRP A 427 3.56 -2.17 -43.23
N GLU A 428 4.57 -2.98 -42.95
CA GLU A 428 4.42 -4.31 -42.38
C GLU A 428 5.37 -4.45 -41.18
N ILE A 429 4.94 -5.19 -40.15
CA ILE A 429 5.81 -5.54 -39.03
C ILE A 429 6.85 -6.54 -39.52
N LEU A 430 8.12 -6.14 -39.51
CA LEU A 430 9.26 -6.99 -39.84
C LEU A 430 9.63 -7.86 -38.63
N GLU A 431 9.80 -7.24 -37.48
CA GLU A 431 10.27 -7.88 -36.24
C GLU A 431 9.48 -7.32 -35.04
N ILE A 432 9.09 -8.19 -34.11
CA ILE A 432 8.62 -7.82 -32.78
C ILE A 432 9.59 -8.42 -31.78
N GLU A 433 10.21 -7.57 -30.97
CA GLU A 433 11.05 -7.97 -29.85
C GLU A 433 10.16 -8.32 -28.65
N TYR A 434 9.24 -7.41 -28.28
CA TYR A 434 8.31 -7.60 -27.17
C TYR A 434 6.91 -7.04 -27.45
N ILE A 435 5.91 -7.65 -26.80
CA ILE A 435 4.52 -7.18 -26.78
C ILE A 435 4.13 -6.93 -25.32
N TYR A 436 3.84 -5.68 -24.98
CA TYR A 436 3.44 -5.30 -23.63
C TYR A 436 1.94 -5.00 -23.55
N PRO A 437 1.28 -5.30 -22.42
CA PRO A 437 -0.13 -5.00 -22.24
C PRO A 437 -0.31 -3.49 -21.99
N LYS A 438 -1.51 -2.95 -22.27
CA LYS A 438 -1.83 -1.52 -22.06
C LYS A 438 -1.42 -0.97 -20.68
N VAL A 439 -1.47 -1.80 -19.64
CA VAL A 439 -1.14 -1.39 -18.26
C VAL A 439 0.33 -1.04 -18.06
N SER A 440 1.24 -1.48 -18.94
CA SER A 440 2.66 -1.17 -18.86
C SER A 440 2.99 0.27 -19.31
N LYS A 441 2.01 1.03 -19.80
CA LYS A 441 2.18 2.37 -20.38
C LYS A 441 3.05 3.32 -19.55
N ARG A 442 3.11 3.20 -18.23
CA ARG A 442 3.94 4.12 -17.42
C ARG A 442 5.44 3.77 -17.40
N PHE A 443 5.81 2.56 -17.78
CA PHE A 443 7.16 2.01 -17.62
C PHE A 443 7.91 1.84 -18.94
N VAL A 444 7.19 1.81 -20.07
CA VAL A 444 7.81 1.70 -21.40
C VAL A 444 8.07 3.07 -22.03
N TYR A 445 7.70 4.18 -21.36
CA TYR A 445 7.76 5.55 -21.90
C TYR A 445 9.05 6.29 -21.56
#